data_AF-A0A1Z4R2C5-F1
#
_entry.id   AF-A0A1Z4R2C5-F1
#
_cell.length_a   1.000
_cell.length_b   1.000
_cell.length_c   1.000
_cell.angle_alpha   90.00
_cell.angle_beta   90.00
_cell.angle_gamma   90.00
#
_symmetry.space_group_name_H-M   'P 1'
#
loop_
_entity.id
_entity.type
_entity.pdbx_description
1 polymer ?
#
loop_
_entity_poly.entity_id
_entity_poly.type
_entity_poly.pdbx_seq_one_letter_code
_entity_poly.pdbx_strand_id
1 'polypeptide(L)'
;MSGSPKSEISGTNVTFVIDVPLTYPNVLASDAKFKDYSPEKLYQAGEFFKLTTSLEELRNSTHGVKNLHIDWIRVSPWLPWMKMKGKPGYLVYSATGRKLANFEELSPLLKEEINSRLPLYKEAPRCFLAAENESSWSYFGKYFAEYLKAESFPIAAPVTQDVCES
;
A
#
# COMPACT_ATOMS: atom_id res chain seq x y z
N MET A 1 2.58 15.82 -1.15
CA MET A 1 3.80 15.24 -1.75
C MET A 1 3.51 15.03 -3.23
N SER A 2 4.30 15.58 -4.14
CA SER A 2 4.06 15.50 -5.59
C SER A 2 5.25 14.81 -6.25
N GLY A 3 5.06 13.56 -6.69
CA GLY A 3 5.88 12.98 -7.75
C GLY A 3 5.30 13.45 -9.08
N SER A 4 6.13 13.95 -9.99
CA SER A 4 5.69 14.25 -11.36
C SER A 4 5.86 12.98 -12.19
N PRO A 5 4.76 12.34 -12.65
CA PRO A 5 4.87 11.14 -13.46
C PRO A 5 5.66 11.46 -14.74
N LYS A 6 6.64 10.61 -15.04
CA LYS A 6 7.35 10.63 -16.33
C LYS A 6 6.92 9.41 -17.13
N SER A 7 6.91 9.52 -18.46
CA SER A 7 6.63 8.38 -19.33
C SER A 7 7.84 8.11 -20.23
N GLU A 8 8.19 6.84 -20.37
CA GLU A 8 9.24 6.35 -21.26
C GLU A 8 8.62 5.37 -22.25
N ILE A 9 8.97 5.50 -23.53
CA ILE A 9 8.53 4.60 -24.60
C ILE A 9 9.69 3.69 -24.98
N SER A 10 9.45 2.38 -24.98
CA SER A 10 10.43 1.38 -25.39
C SER A 10 9.76 0.33 -26.29
N GLY A 11 10.11 0.35 -27.58
CA GLY A 11 9.46 -0.48 -28.58
C GLY A 11 7.96 -0.23 -28.65
N THR A 12 7.16 -1.26 -28.43
CA THR A 12 5.69 -1.20 -28.42
C THR A 12 5.10 -0.86 -27.05
N ASN A 13 5.92 -0.69 -26.02
CA ASN A 13 5.47 -0.44 -24.66
C ASN A 13 5.70 1.01 -24.22
N VAL A 14 4.90 1.43 -23.26
CA VAL A 14 5.03 2.68 -22.52
C VAL A 14 5.07 2.36 -21.03
N THR A 15 6.04 2.96 -20.33
CA THR A 15 6.23 2.83 -18.89
C THR A 15 6.08 4.19 -18.23
N PHE A 16 5.15 4.29 -17.29
CA PHE A 16 5.02 5.45 -16.42
C PHE A 16 5.86 5.24 -15.17
N VAL A 17 6.75 6.18 -14.88
CA VAL A 17 7.65 6.19 -13.71
C VAL A 17 7.15 7.25 -12.73
N ILE A 18 6.92 6.82 -11.49
CA ILE A 18 6.48 7.69 -10.40
C ILE A 18 7.41 7.44 -9.21
N ASP A 19 8.24 8.43 -8.92
CA ASP A 19 9.14 8.40 -7.76
C ASP A 19 8.64 9.40 -6.72
N VAL A 20 8.37 8.91 -5.53
CA VAL A 20 7.77 9.68 -4.43
C VAL A 20 8.67 9.61 -3.21
N PRO A 21 9.57 10.60 -3.01
CA PRO A 21 10.23 10.77 -1.74
C PRO A 21 9.21 11.24 -0.69
N LEU A 22 9.13 10.51 0.42
CA LEU A 22 8.20 10.76 1.51
C LEU A 22 8.94 11.35 2.70
N THR A 23 8.44 12.46 3.24
CA THR A 23 8.87 13.00 4.54
C THR A 23 7.68 13.69 5.19
N TYR A 24 7.21 13.14 6.30
CA TYR A 24 6.07 13.69 7.06
C TYR A 24 6.17 13.30 8.54
N PRO A 25 5.41 13.95 9.45
CA PRO A 25 5.42 13.61 10.87
C PRO A 25 5.05 12.14 11.11
N ASN A 26 5.86 11.45 11.91
CA ASN A 26 5.54 10.08 12.31
C ASN A 26 4.40 10.10 13.34
N VAL A 27 3.28 9.48 12.98
CA VAL A 27 2.06 9.40 13.81
C VAL A 27 2.27 8.70 15.15
N LEU A 28 3.35 7.93 15.32
CA LEU A 28 3.66 7.23 16.57
C LEU A 28 4.63 8.03 17.48
N ALA A 29 5.30 9.05 16.97
CA ALA A 29 6.44 9.67 17.66
C ALA A 29 6.07 10.43 18.94
N SER A 30 4.84 10.94 19.04
CA SER A 30 4.38 11.73 20.19
C SER A 30 3.90 10.89 21.36
N ASP A 31 3.61 9.60 21.16
CA ASP A 31 3.10 8.73 22.23
C ASP A 31 4.25 7.92 22.85
N ALA A 32 4.45 8.11 24.15
CA ALA A 32 5.52 7.50 24.92
C ALA A 32 5.53 5.96 24.85
N LYS A 33 4.38 5.32 24.63
CA LYS A 33 4.29 3.84 24.53
C LYS A 33 4.98 3.29 23.27
N PHE A 34 5.15 4.11 22.23
CA PHE A 34 5.82 3.72 20.98
C PHE A 34 7.31 4.03 20.94
N LYS A 35 7.89 4.54 22.03
CA LYS A 35 9.31 4.91 22.11
C LYS A 35 10.27 3.75 21.78
N ASP A 36 9.86 2.52 22.02
CA ASP A 36 10.67 1.32 21.68
C ASP A 36 10.32 0.70 20.31
N TYR A 37 9.33 1.24 19.62
CA TYR A 37 8.81 0.71 18.35
C TYR A 37 9.15 1.61 17.17
N SER A 38 8.89 2.92 17.27
CA SER A 38 9.25 3.91 16.24
C SER A 38 9.34 5.32 16.85
N PRO A 39 10.46 5.68 17.51
CA PRO A 39 10.62 6.95 18.20
C PRO A 39 10.92 8.16 17.31
N GLU A 40 11.22 7.95 16.03
CA GLU A 40 11.70 8.98 15.12
C GLU A 40 10.60 10.00 14.83
N LYS A 41 10.89 11.31 14.95
CA LYS A 41 9.89 12.38 14.77
C LYS A 41 9.30 12.44 13.36
N LEU A 42 10.11 12.11 12.35
CA LEU A 42 9.71 12.12 10.96
C LEU A 42 9.74 10.69 10.43
N TYR A 43 8.70 10.34 9.68
CA TYR A 43 8.74 9.20 8.78
C TYR A 43 9.40 9.64 7.49
N GLN A 44 10.42 8.90 7.05
CA GLN A 44 11.15 9.15 5.81
C GLN A 44 11.24 7.85 5.01
N ALA A 45 10.77 7.89 3.77
CA ALA A 45 10.75 6.73 2.88
C ALA A 45 10.83 7.17 1.42
N GLY A 46 10.97 6.20 0.52
CA GLY A 46 10.78 6.39 -0.91
C GLY A 46 9.87 5.31 -1.47
N GLU A 47 8.91 5.70 -2.30
CA GLU A 47 8.13 4.78 -3.12
C GLU A 47 8.41 5.02 -4.60
N PHE A 48 8.68 3.95 -5.32
CA PHE A 48 9.12 3.98 -6.71
C PHE A 48 8.24 3.02 -7.51
N PHE A 49 7.49 3.55 -8.46
CA PHE A 49 6.54 2.79 -9.27
C PHE A 49 6.95 2.83 -10.73
N LYS A 50 6.86 1.68 -11.39
CA LYS A 50 6.89 1.56 -12.85
C LYS A 50 5.62 0.85 -13.29
N LEU A 51 4.80 1.56 -14.07
CA LEU A 51 3.53 1.05 -14.59
C LEU A 51 3.66 0.89 -16.10
N THR A 52 3.69 -0.34 -16.60
CA THR A 52 3.96 -0.64 -18.00
C THR A 52 2.74 -1.23 -18.70
N THR A 53 2.43 -0.70 -19.88
CA THR A 53 1.38 -1.21 -20.77
C THR A 53 1.81 -1.06 -22.23
N SER A 54 1.04 -1.59 -23.18
CA SER A 54 1.32 -1.43 -24.61
C SER A 54 0.80 -0.08 -25.12
N LEU A 55 1.51 0.51 -26.10
CA LEU A 55 1.10 1.75 -26.76
C LEU A 55 -0.21 1.60 -27.52
N GLU A 56 -0.44 0.44 -28.14
CA GLU A 56 -1.69 0.15 -28.85
C GLU A 56 -2.89 0.21 -27.89
N GLU A 57 -2.77 -0.45 -26.75
CA GLU A 57 -3.82 -0.49 -25.75
C GLU A 57 -4.06 0.88 -25.12
N LEU A 58 -3.00 1.62 -24.81
CA LEU A 58 -3.13 2.98 -24.28
C LEU A 58 -3.84 3.91 -25.28
N ARG A 59 -3.52 3.83 -26.57
CA ARG A 59 -4.12 4.68 -27.62
C ARG A 59 -5.58 4.35 -27.90
N ASN A 60 -5.95 3.07 -27.80
CA ASN A 60 -7.30 2.60 -28.11
C ASN A 60 -8.23 2.58 -26.88
N SER A 61 -7.71 2.88 -25.69
CA SER A 61 -8.48 2.87 -24.46
C SER A 61 -9.21 4.20 -24.21
N THR A 62 -10.47 4.10 -23.81
CA THR A 62 -11.28 5.22 -23.29
C THR A 62 -11.47 5.19 -21.77
N HIS A 63 -11.38 4.00 -21.15
CA HIS A 63 -11.69 3.76 -19.73
C HIS A 63 -10.59 2.94 -19.03
N GLY A 64 -9.33 3.22 -19.34
CA GLY A 64 -8.16 2.55 -18.77
C GLY A 64 -7.76 1.25 -19.47
N VAL A 65 -6.57 0.76 -19.13
CA VAL A 65 -6.00 -0.44 -19.77
C VAL A 65 -6.43 -1.72 -19.04
N LYS A 66 -6.55 -2.81 -19.79
CA LYS A 66 -6.77 -4.18 -19.33
C LYS A 66 -5.44 -4.81 -18.89
N ASN A 67 -4.37 -4.64 -19.67
CA ASN A 67 -3.05 -5.16 -19.34
C ASN A 67 -2.18 -4.04 -18.76
N LEU A 68 -1.82 -4.20 -17.49
CA LEU A 68 -0.88 -3.34 -16.80
C LEU A 68 0.04 -4.23 -15.98
N HIS A 69 1.35 -4.04 -16.16
CA HIS A 69 2.37 -4.60 -15.28
C HIS A 69 2.87 -3.51 -14.33
N ILE A 70 3.10 -3.88 -13.08
CA ILE A 70 3.57 -3.00 -12.02
C ILE A 70 4.88 -3.56 -11.51
N ASP A 71 5.91 -2.72 -11.44
CA ASP A 71 7.06 -2.93 -10.56
C ASP A 71 7.01 -1.85 -9.48
N TRP A 72 7.03 -2.27 -8.22
CA TRP A 72 6.96 -1.39 -7.06
C TRP A 72 8.13 -1.68 -6.13
N ILE A 73 8.87 -0.62 -5.81
CA ILE A 73 9.91 -0.63 -4.80
C ILE A 73 9.54 0.35 -3.71
N ARG A 74 9.71 -0.07 -2.46
CA ARG A 74 9.65 0.82 -1.31
C ARG A 74 10.92 0.70 -0.51
N VAL A 75 11.50 1.83 -0.14
CA VAL A 75 12.57 1.91 0.86
C VAL A 75 12.00 2.63 2.08
N SER A 76 11.99 1.99 3.23
CA SER A 76 11.42 2.55 4.46
C SER A 76 12.23 2.20 5.70
N PRO A 77 12.01 2.87 6.85
CA PRO A 77 12.57 2.43 8.12
C PRO A 77 12.07 1.04 8.51
N TRP A 78 12.62 0.49 9.59
CA TRP A 78 12.07 -0.70 10.22
C TRP A 78 10.59 -0.50 10.56
N LEU A 79 9.79 -1.55 10.34
CA LEU A 79 8.38 -1.52 10.70
C LEU A 79 8.23 -1.48 12.23
N PRO A 80 7.22 -0.76 12.77
CA PRO A 80 7.09 -0.59 14.22
C PRO A 80 7.06 -1.90 15.00
N TRP A 81 6.34 -2.91 14.51
CA TRP A 81 6.20 -4.22 15.17
C TRP A 81 7.49 -5.04 15.23
N MET A 82 8.53 -4.66 14.48
CA MET A 82 9.85 -5.28 14.58
C MET A 82 10.61 -4.81 15.83
N LYS A 83 10.17 -3.73 16.48
CA LYS A 83 10.76 -3.19 17.72
C LYS A 83 12.27 -2.93 17.60
N MET A 84 12.68 -2.36 16.47
CA MET A 84 14.08 -2.16 16.08
C MET A 84 14.65 -0.79 16.48
N LYS A 85 14.03 -0.11 17.46
CA LYS A 85 14.39 1.23 17.97
C LYS A 85 15.84 1.65 17.72
N GLY A 86 16.04 2.65 16.86
CA GLY A 86 17.35 3.27 16.63
C GLY A 86 18.44 2.34 16.08
N LYS A 87 18.13 1.08 15.75
CA LYS A 87 19.09 0.18 15.09
C LYS A 87 19.28 0.67 13.65
N PRO A 88 20.53 0.81 13.18
CA PRO A 88 20.78 1.23 11.81
C PRO A 88 20.21 0.19 10.84
N GLY A 89 19.61 0.68 9.76
CA GLY A 89 19.06 -0.15 8.68
C GLY A 89 17.73 0.36 8.15
N TYR A 90 17.30 -0.23 7.06
CA TYR A 90 16.05 0.06 6.37
C TYR A 90 15.56 -1.22 5.68
N LEU A 91 14.26 -1.24 5.38
CA LEU A 91 13.64 -2.30 4.61
C LEU A 91 13.58 -1.88 3.14
N VAL A 92 13.86 -2.85 2.26
CA VAL A 92 13.65 -2.72 0.82
C VAL A 92 12.59 -3.73 0.43
N TYR A 93 11.46 -3.25 -0.06
CA TYR A 93 10.40 -4.05 -0.65
C TYR A 93 10.60 -4.01 -2.16
N SER A 94 10.56 -5.17 -2.80
CA SER A 94 10.58 -5.30 -4.25
C SER A 94 9.44 -6.22 -4.64
N ALA A 95 8.43 -5.67 -5.30
CA ALA A 95 7.24 -6.39 -5.68
C ALA A 95 6.91 -6.13 -7.14
N THR A 96 6.32 -7.14 -7.78
CA THR A 96 5.78 -7.03 -9.13
C THR A 96 4.31 -7.43 -9.10
N GLY A 97 3.50 -6.85 -9.97
CA GLY A 97 2.08 -7.13 -10.03
C GLY A 97 1.51 -6.97 -11.43
N ARG A 98 0.30 -7.49 -11.63
CA ARG A 98 -0.47 -7.29 -12.85
C ARG A 98 -1.94 -7.15 -12.53
N LYS A 99 -2.70 -6.56 -13.45
CA LYS A 99 -4.16 -6.61 -13.39
C LYS A 99 -4.66 -8.03 -13.68
N LEU A 100 -5.64 -8.47 -12.90
CA LEU A 100 -6.34 -9.75 -13.07
C LEU A 100 -7.70 -9.49 -13.71
N ALA A 101 -8.23 -10.44 -14.48
CA ALA A 101 -9.53 -10.28 -15.10
C ALA A 101 -10.69 -10.41 -14.11
N ASN A 102 -10.52 -11.22 -13.07
CA ASN A 102 -11.53 -11.50 -12.06
C ASN A 102 -10.89 -12.09 -10.78
N PHE A 103 -11.73 -12.25 -9.75
CA PHE A 103 -11.33 -12.82 -8.46
C PHE A 103 -10.75 -14.23 -8.56
N GLU A 104 -11.18 -15.04 -9.53
CA GLU A 104 -10.75 -16.44 -9.63
C GLU A 104 -9.28 -16.61 -10.03
N GLU A 105 -8.69 -15.61 -10.67
CA GLU A 105 -7.26 -15.56 -10.99
C GLU A 105 -6.36 -15.26 -9.78
N LEU A 106 -6.92 -14.88 -8.62
CA LEU A 106 -6.13 -14.69 -7.41
C LEU A 106 -5.53 -16.01 -6.93
N SER A 107 -4.38 -15.92 -6.26
CA SER A 107 -3.74 -17.08 -5.65
C SER A 107 -4.68 -17.73 -4.62
N PRO A 108 -4.63 -19.07 -4.44
CA PRO A 108 -5.47 -19.75 -3.46
C PRO A 108 -5.37 -19.15 -2.05
N LEU A 109 -4.16 -18.72 -1.65
CA LEU A 109 -3.92 -18.08 -0.36
C LEU A 109 -4.70 -16.77 -0.20
N LEU A 110 -4.71 -15.90 -1.21
CA LEU A 110 -5.46 -14.65 -1.16
C LEU A 110 -6.97 -14.89 -1.21
N LYS A 111 -7.42 -15.88 -2.00
CA LYS A 111 -8.84 -16.25 -2.05
C LYS A 111 -9.34 -16.74 -0.69
N GLU A 112 -8.55 -17.57 -0.01
CA GLU A 112 -8.89 -18.06 1.33
C GLU A 112 -8.98 -16.92 2.35
N GLU A 113 -7.97 -16.05 2.40
CA GLU A 113 -7.94 -14.94 3.35
C GLU A 113 -9.12 -13.97 3.14
N ILE A 114 -9.42 -13.62 1.88
CA ILE A 114 -10.53 -12.72 1.56
C ILE A 114 -11.88 -13.37 1.88
N ASN A 115 -12.09 -14.65 1.57
CA ASN A 115 -13.37 -15.30 1.82
C ASN A 115 -13.61 -15.60 3.31
N SER A 116 -12.56 -15.88 4.09
CA SER A 116 -12.70 -16.32 5.48
C SER A 116 -12.56 -15.20 6.52
N ARG A 117 -11.65 -14.25 6.28
CA ARG A 117 -11.24 -13.26 7.30
C ARG A 117 -11.42 -11.82 6.87
N LEU A 118 -11.25 -11.53 5.58
CA LEU A 118 -11.24 -10.16 5.05
C LEU A 118 -12.23 -9.94 3.89
N PRO A 119 -13.54 -10.22 4.09
CA PRO A 119 -14.53 -10.13 3.02
C PRO A 119 -14.71 -8.71 2.47
N LEU A 120 -14.28 -7.68 3.23
CA LEU A 120 -14.27 -6.29 2.78
C LEU A 120 -13.52 -6.09 1.46
N TYR A 121 -12.44 -6.83 1.20
CA TYR A 121 -11.63 -6.66 -0.02
C TYR A 121 -12.14 -7.45 -1.23
N LYS A 122 -13.32 -8.06 -1.13
CA LYS A 122 -13.91 -8.82 -2.25
C LYS A 122 -14.44 -7.92 -3.35
N GLU A 123 -14.96 -6.75 -2.98
CA GLU A 123 -15.55 -5.77 -3.89
C GLU A 123 -14.88 -4.41 -3.70
N ALA A 124 -14.69 -3.69 -4.80
CA ALA A 124 -14.22 -2.31 -4.71
C ALA A 124 -15.34 -1.41 -4.14
N PRO A 125 -15.00 -0.37 -3.37
CA PRO A 125 -15.99 0.62 -2.93
C PRO A 125 -16.60 1.32 -4.16
N ARG A 126 -17.87 1.71 -4.04
CA ARG A 126 -18.62 2.31 -5.18
C ARG A 126 -18.24 3.76 -5.47
N CYS A 127 -17.50 4.38 -4.57
CA CYS A 127 -17.12 5.78 -4.60
C CYS A 127 -15.83 5.99 -3.81
N PHE A 128 -15.28 7.20 -3.87
CA PHE A 128 -14.24 7.61 -2.94
C PHE A 128 -14.84 7.72 -1.55
N LEU A 129 -14.29 6.95 -0.61
CA LEU A 129 -14.79 6.90 0.76
C LEU A 129 -14.28 8.10 1.55
N ALA A 130 -15.16 8.68 2.37
CA ALA A 130 -14.82 9.69 3.37
C ALA A 130 -14.11 9.04 4.57
N ALA A 131 -12.97 8.39 4.29
CA ALA A 131 -12.16 7.66 5.25
C ALA A 131 -10.71 8.16 5.19
N GLU A 132 -10.05 8.19 6.34
CA GLU A 132 -8.63 8.56 6.38
C GLU A 132 -7.77 7.46 5.75
N ASN A 133 -6.76 7.88 4.99
CA ASN A 133 -5.74 6.97 4.49
C ASN A 133 -4.98 6.32 5.65
N GLU A 134 -4.69 5.03 5.50
CA GLU A 134 -4.02 4.25 6.53
C GLU A 134 -2.60 3.85 6.09
N SER A 135 -1.65 3.95 7.01
CA SER A 135 -0.25 3.54 6.84
C SER A 135 0.07 2.39 7.78
N SER A 136 1.19 1.68 7.54
CA SER A 136 1.67 0.65 8.48
C SER A 136 1.89 1.19 9.91
N TRP A 137 2.20 2.48 10.05
CA TRP A 137 2.38 3.13 11.35
C TRP A 137 1.05 3.45 12.01
N SER A 138 0.10 4.08 11.31
CA SER A 138 -1.21 4.39 11.88
C SER A 138 -2.00 3.11 12.21
N TYR A 139 -1.93 2.08 11.37
CA TYR A 139 -2.54 0.77 11.62
C TYR A 139 -1.94 0.09 12.86
N PHE A 140 -0.61 0.06 12.98
CA PHE A 140 0.05 -0.48 14.16
C PHE A 140 -0.34 0.29 15.44
N GLY A 141 -0.41 1.62 15.36
CA GLY A 141 -0.84 2.45 16.48
C GLY A 141 -2.28 2.16 16.91
N LYS A 142 -3.19 2.01 15.94
CA LYS A 142 -4.60 1.68 16.13
C LYS A 142 -4.82 0.32 16.79
N TYR A 143 -4.08 -0.70 16.35
CA TYR A 143 -4.23 -2.10 16.81
C TYR A 143 -3.09 -2.56 17.73
N PHE A 144 -2.49 -1.64 18.49
CA PHE A 144 -1.36 -1.95 19.35
C PHE A 144 -1.74 -2.93 20.48
N ALA A 145 -2.97 -2.86 20.99
CA ALA A 145 -3.43 -3.76 22.05
C ALA A 145 -3.54 -5.21 21.56
N GLU A 146 -4.03 -5.41 20.33
CA GLU A 146 -4.11 -6.70 19.65
C GLU A 146 -2.71 -7.24 19.34
N TYR A 147 -1.78 -6.38 18.94
CA TYR A 147 -0.38 -6.75 18.76
C TYR A 147 0.23 -7.29 20.06
N LEU A 148 -0.01 -6.63 21.20
CA LEU A 148 0.50 -7.10 22.51
C LEU A 148 -0.09 -8.45 22.94
N LYS A 149 -1.28 -8.80 22.45
CA LYS A 149 -1.93 -10.10 22.69
C LYS A 149 -1.49 -11.17 21.69
N ALA A 150 -0.60 -10.84 20.75
CA ALA A 150 -0.19 -11.72 19.65
C ALA A 150 -1.37 -12.22 18.81
N GLU A 151 -2.37 -11.36 18.61
CA GLU A 151 -3.50 -11.65 17.72
C GLU A 151 -3.03 -11.85 16.27
N SER A 152 -3.87 -12.48 15.46
CA SER A 152 -3.57 -12.73 14.05
C SER A 152 -3.97 -11.55 13.17
N PHE A 153 -2.99 -10.98 12.48
CA PHE A 153 -3.15 -9.84 11.58
C PHE A 153 -3.31 -10.26 10.10
N PRO A 154 -3.95 -9.42 9.26
CA PRO A 154 -4.60 -8.16 9.62
C PRO A 154 -5.88 -8.39 10.44
N ILE A 155 -6.17 -7.46 11.34
CA ILE A 155 -7.43 -7.45 12.10
C ILE A 155 -8.56 -7.28 11.09
N ALA A 156 -9.60 -8.13 11.21
CA ALA A 156 -10.75 -8.10 10.32
C ALA A 156 -11.37 -6.71 10.31
N ALA A 157 -11.40 -6.10 9.13
CA ALA A 157 -12.03 -4.80 8.96
C ALA A 157 -13.56 -5.00 9.01
N PRO A 158 -14.29 -4.23 9.83
CA PRO A 158 -15.74 -4.32 9.85
C PRO A 158 -16.29 -3.90 8.50
N VAL A 159 -17.26 -4.67 7.97
CA VAL A 159 -18.01 -4.26 6.78
C VAL A 159 -18.95 -3.12 7.19
N THR A 160 -18.49 -1.89 7.03
CA THR A 160 -19.27 -0.68 7.29
C THR A 160 -19.92 -0.16 6.02
N GLN A 161 -20.95 0.67 6.16
CA GLN A 161 -21.60 1.31 5.02
C GLN A 161 -20.65 2.34 4.39
N ASP A 162 -20.44 2.24 3.08
CA ASP A 162 -19.64 3.20 2.31
C ASP A 162 -20.26 4.60 2.45
N VAL A 163 -19.56 5.50 3.15
CA VAL A 163 -19.89 6.93 3.15
C VAL A 163 -18.98 7.59 2.12
N CYS A 164 -19.58 8.06 1.03
CA CYS A 164 -18.83 8.75 -0.02
C CYS A 164 -18.39 10.14 0.42
N GLU A 165 -17.23 10.60 -0.07
CA GLU A 165 -16.87 12.02 -0.02
C GLU A 165 -17.92 12.85 -0.76
N SER A 166 -18.21 14.04 -0.23
CA SER A 166 -19.14 15.02 -0.81
C SER A 166 -18.52 15.80 -1.96
#